data_AF-A0A497SLS1-F1
#
_entry.id   AF-A0A497SLS1-F1
#
_cell.length_a   1.000
_cell.length_b   1.000
_cell.length_c   1.000
_cell.angle_alpha   90.00
_cell.angle_beta   90.00
_cell.angle_gamma   90.00
#
_symmetry.space_group_name_H-M   'P 1'
#
loop_
_entity.id
_entity.type
_entity.pdbx_description
1 polymer ?
#
loop_
_entity_poly.entity_id
_entity_poly.type
_entity_poly.pdbx_seq_one_letter_code
_entity_poly.pdbx_strand_id
1 'polypeptide(L)'
;MIFKDEILSIILNPGELYLWDFMPAVFILAIMQFMIITLIDGAVIYQSWKSKWKYYKESWKRAMEKYKSMIAAIFVIWLITTLFSMIPLVGFIIEFILFLAFIFTLQSIIISNNGFYEGISESVRIFRRHPLWVPLSYILILLAYIPFIVVLVLLAVCILFLYGIRIEYFTSPALLVYAVFSTHLALVIYSFGAAVVKTFTLKALTEFYLVFRRKKR
;
A
#
# COMPACT_ATOMS: atom_id res chain seq x y z
N MET A 1 20.26 45.36 8.43
CA MET A 1 21.30 44.34 8.23
C MET A 1 20.72 42.93 8.10
N ILE A 2 19.62 42.60 8.79
CA ILE A 2 18.90 41.30 8.74
C ILE A 2 18.47 40.88 7.31
N PHE A 3 18.08 41.83 6.46
CA PHE A 3 17.57 41.56 5.11
C PHE A 3 18.61 40.98 4.13
N LYS A 4 19.91 41.20 4.37
CA LYS A 4 20.96 40.75 3.45
C LYS A 4 21.32 39.29 3.68
N ASP A 5 21.21 38.83 4.92
CA ASP A 5 21.53 37.46 5.32
C ASP A 5 20.39 36.49 4.95
N GLU A 6 19.13 36.92 5.04
CA GLU A 6 17.96 36.16 4.55
C GLU A 6 18.04 35.92 3.03
N ILE A 7 18.32 36.97 2.26
CA ILE A 7 18.46 36.85 0.80
C ILE A 7 19.64 35.93 0.43
N LEU A 8 20.77 36.01 1.16
CA LEU A 8 21.91 35.12 0.94
C LEU A 8 21.55 33.66 1.25
N SER A 9 20.80 33.39 2.31
CA SER A 9 20.39 32.03 2.70
C SER A 9 19.44 31.40 1.68
N ILE A 10 18.52 32.18 1.11
CA ILE A 10 17.59 31.74 0.05
C ILE A 10 18.35 31.41 -1.25
N ILE A 11 19.39 32.20 -1.57
CA ILE A 11 20.22 31.99 -2.76
C ILE A 11 21.15 30.78 -2.58
N LEU A 12 21.69 30.57 -1.37
CA LEU A 12 22.65 29.51 -1.09
C LEU A 12 21.99 28.14 -0.88
N ASN A 13 20.73 28.09 -0.45
CA ASN A 13 20.02 26.84 -0.19
C ASN A 13 18.54 26.86 -0.62
N PRO A 14 18.23 27.13 -1.90
CA PRO A 14 16.85 27.25 -2.38
C PRO A 14 16.04 25.96 -2.12
N GLY A 15 16.69 24.79 -2.15
CA GLY A 15 16.03 23.51 -1.90
C GLY A 15 15.47 23.33 -0.48
N GLU A 16 16.07 23.95 0.53
CA GLU A 16 15.61 23.80 1.93
C GLU A 16 14.36 24.65 2.20
N LEU A 17 14.27 25.86 1.64
CA LEU A 17 13.11 26.75 1.84
C LEU A 17 11.83 26.15 1.22
N TYR A 18 11.94 25.58 0.02
CA TYR A 18 10.80 24.94 -0.65
C TYR A 18 10.38 23.61 -0.03
N LEU A 19 11.26 22.88 0.66
CA LEU A 19 10.86 21.61 1.27
C LEU A 19 9.91 21.85 2.46
N TRP A 20 10.28 22.74 3.38
CA TRP A 20 9.52 22.98 4.61
C TRP A 20 8.13 23.58 4.34
N ASP A 21 7.98 24.41 3.32
CA ASP A 21 6.68 25.00 2.93
C ASP A 21 5.74 23.96 2.30
N PHE A 22 6.29 22.94 1.63
CA PHE A 22 5.50 21.89 0.98
C PHE A 22 5.24 20.68 1.90
N MET A 23 6.04 20.48 2.96
CA MET A 23 5.88 19.36 3.89
C MET A 23 4.47 19.24 4.48
N PRO A 24 3.82 20.32 4.96
CA PRO A 24 2.45 20.24 5.48
C PRO A 24 1.44 19.76 4.43
N ALA A 25 1.54 20.27 3.20
CA ALA A 25 0.65 19.88 2.11
C ALA A 25 0.84 18.41 1.72
N VAL A 26 2.08 17.96 1.59
CA VAL A 26 2.41 16.55 1.30
C VAL A 26 1.90 15.63 2.42
N PHE A 27 2.06 16.04 3.68
CA PHE A 27 1.57 15.27 4.83
C PHE A 27 0.03 15.14 4.82
N ILE A 28 -0.69 16.23 4.56
CA ILE A 28 -2.16 16.21 4.44
C ILE A 28 -2.59 15.27 3.30
N LEU A 29 -1.94 15.37 2.13
CA LEU A 29 -2.23 14.49 0.99
C LEU A 29 -1.97 13.01 1.33
N ALA A 30 -0.89 12.71 2.05
CA ALA A 30 -0.59 11.35 2.51
C ALA A 30 -1.67 10.81 3.46
N ILE A 31 -2.15 11.62 4.40
CA ILE A 31 -3.27 11.24 5.29
C ILE A 31 -4.54 10.98 4.48
N MET A 32 -4.89 11.88 3.56
CA MET A 32 -6.08 11.72 2.72
C MET A 32 -5.99 10.46 1.86
N GLN A 33 -4.82 10.19 1.28
CA GLN A 33 -4.58 9.00 0.49
C GLN A 33 -4.71 7.73 1.34
N PHE A 34 -4.10 7.70 2.53
CA PHE A 34 -4.23 6.60 3.49
C PHE A 34 -5.70 6.34 3.86
N MET A 35 -6.44 7.41 4.12
CA MET A 35 -7.85 7.37 4.45
C MET A 35 -8.69 6.77 3.31
N ILE A 36 -8.49 7.22 2.07
CA ILE A 36 -9.22 6.74 0.89
C ILE A 36 -8.89 5.26 0.62
N ILE A 37 -7.60 4.91 0.68
CA ILE A 37 -7.12 3.55 0.45
C ILE A 37 -7.75 2.56 1.43
N THR A 38 -7.80 2.91 2.72
CA THR A 38 -8.38 2.05 3.76
C THR A 38 -9.86 1.76 3.48
N LEU A 39 -10.61 2.75 2.98
CA LEU A 39 -12.01 2.58 2.63
C LEU A 39 -12.18 1.65 1.42
N ILE A 40 -11.37 1.85 0.38
CA ILE A 40 -11.35 1.00 -0.83
C ILE A 40 -11.05 -0.45 -0.44
N ASP A 41 -10.04 -0.67 0.41
CA ASP A 41 -9.63 -2.01 0.83
C ASP A 41 -10.78 -2.73 1.57
N GLY A 42 -11.48 -2.03 2.46
CA GLY A 42 -12.66 -2.57 3.13
C GLY A 42 -13.77 -2.98 2.15
N ALA A 43 -14.03 -2.15 1.13
CA ALA A 43 -15.04 -2.43 0.11
C ALA A 43 -14.64 -3.64 -0.76
N VAL A 44 -13.38 -3.71 -1.18
CA VAL A 44 -12.84 -4.83 -1.98
C VAL A 44 -12.88 -6.14 -1.20
N ILE A 45 -12.51 -6.13 0.09
CA ILE A 45 -12.60 -7.31 0.97
C ILE A 45 -14.04 -7.80 1.06
N TYR A 46 -15.02 -6.91 1.29
CA TYR A 46 -16.42 -7.30 1.37
C TYR A 46 -16.94 -7.88 0.05
N GLN A 47 -16.62 -7.22 -1.06
CA GLN A 47 -17.01 -7.69 -2.39
C GLN A 47 -16.39 -9.05 -2.72
N SER A 48 -15.14 -9.27 -2.32
CA SER A 48 -14.46 -10.56 -2.47
C SER A 48 -15.18 -11.67 -1.70
N TRP A 49 -15.71 -11.38 -0.51
CA TRP A 49 -16.47 -12.34 0.28
C TRP A 49 -17.85 -12.67 -0.31
N LYS A 50 -18.58 -11.67 -0.84
CA LYS A 50 -19.96 -11.87 -1.33
C LYS A 50 -20.10 -12.11 -2.84
N SER A 51 -19.01 -11.97 -3.60
CA SER A 51 -18.75 -12.26 -5.04
C SER A 51 -19.87 -11.99 -6.08
N LYS A 52 -21.03 -11.44 -5.71
CA LYS A 52 -22.12 -11.07 -6.63
C LYS A 52 -22.10 -9.56 -6.83
N TRP A 53 -22.14 -9.14 -8.10
CA TRP A 53 -22.18 -7.72 -8.52
C TRP A 53 -23.24 -6.89 -7.81
N LYS A 54 -24.37 -7.51 -7.43
CA LYS A 54 -25.47 -6.88 -6.70
C LYS A 54 -25.05 -6.23 -5.38
N TYR A 55 -23.93 -6.67 -4.78
CA TYR A 55 -23.45 -6.18 -3.48
C TYR A 55 -22.46 -5.01 -3.56
N TYR A 56 -22.27 -4.39 -4.73
CA TYR A 56 -21.34 -3.26 -4.86
C TYR A 56 -21.71 -2.08 -3.95
N LYS A 57 -22.98 -1.65 -3.92
CA LYS A 57 -23.40 -0.56 -3.02
C LYS A 57 -23.28 -0.95 -1.55
N GLU A 58 -23.54 -2.22 -1.23
CA GLU A 58 -23.45 -2.75 0.12
C GLU A 58 -22.00 -2.84 0.61
N SER A 59 -21.03 -3.09 -0.28
CA SER A 59 -19.61 -3.15 0.08
C SER A 59 -19.09 -1.81 0.59
N TRP A 60 -19.45 -0.71 -0.08
CA TRP A 60 -19.11 0.64 0.35
C TRP A 60 -19.79 1.02 1.66
N LYS A 61 -21.08 0.70 1.82
CA LYS A 61 -21.81 0.94 3.08
C LYS A 61 -21.11 0.21 4.23
N ARG A 62 -20.78 -1.06 4.03
CA ARG A 62 -20.11 -1.88 5.04
C ARG A 62 -18.72 -1.38 5.38
N ALA A 63 -17.94 -0.98 4.37
CA ALA A 63 -16.62 -0.40 4.56
C ALA A 63 -16.70 0.90 5.38
N MET A 64 -17.70 1.76 5.10
CA MET A 64 -17.94 2.99 5.85
C MET A 64 -18.35 2.71 7.31
N GLU A 65 -19.25 1.76 7.55
CA GLU A 65 -19.64 1.34 8.90
C GLU A 65 -18.45 0.86 9.74
N LYS A 66 -17.49 0.16 9.10
CA LYS A 66 -16.31 -0.40 9.76
C LYS A 66 -15.06 0.48 9.67
N TYR A 67 -15.16 1.63 9.05
CA TYR A 67 -14.03 2.49 8.72
C TYR A 67 -13.20 2.87 9.95
N LYS A 68 -13.87 3.32 11.03
CA LYS A 68 -13.20 3.67 12.29
C LYS A 68 -12.44 2.49 12.90
N SER A 69 -13.02 1.29 12.85
CA SER A 69 -12.37 0.07 13.36
C SER A 69 -11.16 -0.33 12.51
N MET A 70 -11.25 -0.18 11.18
CA MET A 70 -10.12 -0.45 10.28
C MET A 70 -8.96 0.51 10.51
N ILE A 71 -9.23 1.82 10.56
CA ILE A 71 -8.19 2.82 10.84
C ILE A 71 -7.52 2.56 12.19
N ALA A 72 -8.32 2.35 13.24
CA ALA A 72 -7.78 2.08 14.57
C ALA A 72 -6.88 0.84 14.57
N ALA A 73 -7.30 -0.24 13.89
CA ALA A 73 -6.51 -1.45 13.78
C ALA A 73 -5.20 -1.22 13.01
N ILE A 74 -5.26 -0.55 11.85
CA ILE A 74 -4.06 -0.26 11.04
C ILE A 74 -3.10 0.64 11.82
N PHE A 75 -3.59 1.66 12.50
CA PHE A 75 -2.77 2.56 13.30
C PHE A 75 -2.07 1.83 14.45
N VAL A 76 -2.79 0.97 15.17
CA VAL A 76 -2.20 0.14 16.24
C VAL A 76 -1.16 -0.83 15.69
N ILE A 77 -1.45 -1.51 14.58
CA ILE A 77 -0.49 -2.42 13.92
C ILE A 77 0.75 -1.65 13.46
N TRP A 78 0.57 -0.49 12.83
CA TRP A 78 1.66 0.37 12.37
C TRP A 78 2.53 0.85 13.53
N LEU A 79 1.92 1.28 14.64
CA LEU A 79 2.65 1.69 15.84
C LEU A 79 3.47 0.54 16.41
N ILE A 80 2.87 -0.64 16.59
CA ILE A 80 3.56 -1.82 17.11
C ILE A 80 4.72 -2.22 16.19
N THR A 81 4.47 -2.36 14.88
CA THR A 81 5.49 -2.76 13.91
C THR A 81 6.65 -1.76 13.84
N THR A 82 6.36 -0.45 13.89
CA THR A 82 7.38 0.61 13.92
C THR A 82 8.24 0.55 15.19
N LEU A 83 7.64 0.29 16.36
CA LEU A 83 8.40 0.15 17.61
C LEU A 83 9.35 -1.05 17.56
N PHE A 84 8.92 -2.17 16.98
CA PHE A 84 9.77 -3.36 16.86
C PHE A 84 10.84 -3.23 15.77
N SER A 85 10.60 -2.47 14.71
CA SER A 85 11.60 -2.26 13.65
C SER A 85 12.79 -1.40 14.10
N MET A 86 12.64 -0.63 15.19
CA MET A 86 13.72 0.13 15.80
C MET A 86 14.80 -0.74 16.48
N ILE A 87 14.54 -2.03 16.68
CA ILE A 87 15.52 -2.96 17.29
C ILE A 87 16.59 -3.31 16.24
N PRO A 88 17.87 -2.93 16.44
CA PRO A 88 18.93 -3.24 15.48
C PRO A 88 19.09 -4.75 15.25
N LEU A 89 19.42 -5.13 14.02
CA LEU A 89 19.68 -6.51 13.54
C LEU A 89 18.49 -7.49 13.59
N VAL A 90 17.61 -7.42 14.59
CA VAL A 90 16.51 -8.39 14.78
C VAL A 90 15.15 -7.80 14.42
N GLY A 91 15.02 -6.46 14.38
CA GLY A 91 13.76 -5.76 14.14
C GLY A 91 13.05 -6.20 12.87
N PHE A 92 13.78 -6.41 11.77
CA PHE A 92 13.19 -6.84 10.49
C PHE A 92 12.52 -8.23 10.57
N ILE A 93 13.10 -9.16 11.33
CA ILE A 93 12.54 -10.51 11.52
C ILE A 93 11.24 -10.40 12.33
N ILE A 94 11.26 -9.60 13.40
CA ILE A 94 10.10 -9.39 14.25
C ILE A 94 8.99 -8.69 13.48
N GLU A 95 9.32 -7.66 12.70
CA GLU A 95 8.37 -6.96 11.83
C GLU A 95 7.70 -7.92 10.85
N PHE A 96 8.47 -8.82 10.22
CA PHE A 96 7.91 -9.83 9.33
C PHE A 96 6.96 -10.80 10.05
N ILE A 97 7.33 -11.28 11.25
CA ILE A 97 6.46 -12.14 12.05
C ILE A 97 5.17 -11.42 12.45
N LEU A 98 5.27 -10.15 12.87
CA LEU A 98 4.12 -9.33 13.24
C LEU A 98 3.23 -9.06 12.04
N PHE A 99 3.81 -8.76 10.88
CA PHE A 99 3.07 -8.60 9.63
C PHE A 99 2.24 -9.84 9.32
N LEU A 100 2.84 -11.03 9.39
CA LEU A 100 2.12 -12.30 9.20
C LEU A 100 1.05 -12.54 10.28
N ALA A 101 1.32 -12.16 11.53
CA ALA A 101 0.36 -12.28 12.61
C ALA A 101 -0.87 -11.38 12.40
N PHE A 102 -0.70 -10.21 11.79
CA PHE A 102 -1.75 -9.22 11.59
C PHE A 102 -2.37 -9.22 10.18
N ILE A 103 -1.89 -10.07 9.26
CA ILE A 103 -2.25 -10.05 7.84
C ILE A 103 -3.75 -10.17 7.56
N PHE A 104 -4.52 -10.82 8.45
CA PHE A 104 -5.96 -11.05 8.29
C PHE A 104 -6.85 -10.08 9.09
N THR A 105 -6.27 -9.05 9.70
CA THR A 105 -7.00 -8.13 10.59
C THR A 105 -8.15 -7.43 9.87
N LEU A 106 -7.92 -6.91 8.66
CA LEU A 106 -8.97 -6.21 7.89
C LEU A 106 -10.09 -7.16 7.45
N GLN A 107 -9.74 -8.37 7.01
CA GLN A 107 -10.69 -9.43 6.66
C GLN A 107 -11.56 -9.79 7.87
N SER A 108 -10.95 -9.92 9.05
CA SER A 108 -11.65 -10.18 10.31
C SER A 108 -12.69 -9.08 10.64
N ILE A 109 -12.29 -7.81 10.57
CA ILE A 109 -13.15 -6.64 10.85
C ILE A 109 -14.35 -6.60 9.89
N ILE A 110 -14.09 -6.72 8.58
CA ILE A 110 -15.12 -6.54 7.55
C ILE A 110 -16.06 -7.75 7.47
N ILE A 111 -15.51 -8.95 7.34
CA ILE A 111 -16.28 -10.17 7.07
C ILE A 111 -16.97 -10.67 8.34
N SER A 112 -16.32 -10.57 9.50
CA SER A 112 -16.85 -11.13 10.76
C SER A 112 -17.56 -10.09 11.61
N ASN A 113 -17.68 -8.85 11.14
CA ASN A 113 -18.27 -7.73 11.88
C ASN A 113 -17.53 -7.39 13.18
N ASN A 114 -16.27 -7.75 13.31
CA ASN A 114 -15.48 -7.52 14.51
C ASN A 114 -15.20 -6.01 14.72
N GLY A 115 -14.92 -5.62 15.97
CA GLY A 115 -14.27 -4.34 16.27
C GLY A 115 -12.77 -4.42 15.98
N PHE A 116 -12.03 -3.34 16.26
CA PHE A 116 -10.59 -3.31 15.98
C PHE A 116 -9.81 -4.33 16.83
N TYR A 117 -10.14 -4.43 18.13
CA TYR A 117 -9.48 -5.34 19.06
C TYR A 117 -9.77 -6.80 18.72
N GLU A 118 -11.04 -7.15 18.50
CA GLU A 118 -11.43 -8.50 18.09
C GLU A 118 -10.86 -8.84 16.70
N GLY A 119 -10.75 -7.84 15.82
CA GLY A 119 -10.09 -7.93 14.52
C GLY A 119 -8.64 -8.43 14.63
N ILE A 120 -7.84 -7.73 15.43
CA ILE A 120 -6.43 -8.05 15.69
C ILE A 120 -6.31 -9.41 16.39
N SER A 121 -7.09 -9.63 17.45
CA SER A 121 -7.08 -10.86 18.24
C SER A 121 -7.41 -12.09 17.38
N GLU A 122 -8.39 -11.99 16.49
CA GLU A 122 -8.72 -13.05 15.55
C GLU A 122 -7.57 -13.35 14.57
N SER A 123 -6.91 -12.31 14.03
CA SER A 123 -5.78 -12.49 13.12
C SER A 123 -4.62 -13.21 13.80
N VAL A 124 -4.24 -12.76 15.01
CA VAL A 124 -3.20 -13.41 15.82
C VAL A 124 -3.58 -14.86 16.15
N ARG A 125 -4.86 -15.11 16.46
CA ARG A 125 -5.37 -16.45 16.73
C ARG A 125 -5.27 -17.37 15.51
N ILE A 126 -5.56 -16.86 14.31
CA ILE A 126 -5.40 -17.59 13.05
C ILE A 126 -3.92 -17.93 12.84
N PHE A 127 -3.03 -16.96 12.99
CA PHE A 127 -1.58 -17.18 12.87
C PHE A 127 -1.08 -18.24 13.84
N ARG A 128 -1.45 -18.16 15.13
CA ARG A 128 -1.05 -19.16 16.15
C ARG A 128 -1.57 -20.57 15.86
N ARG A 129 -2.75 -20.71 15.26
CA ARG A 129 -3.33 -22.02 14.90
C ARG A 129 -2.70 -22.60 13.64
N HIS A 130 -2.24 -21.74 12.73
CA HIS A 130 -1.76 -22.14 11.41
C HIS A 130 -0.40 -21.49 11.11
N PRO A 131 0.63 -21.67 11.97
CA PRO A 131 1.87 -20.91 11.90
C PRO A 131 2.68 -21.20 10.63
N LEU A 132 2.48 -22.37 10.00
CA LEU A 132 3.13 -22.73 8.74
C LEU A 132 2.29 -22.35 7.50
N TRP A 133 0.96 -22.43 7.60
CA TRP A 133 0.08 -22.19 6.47
C TRP A 133 -0.13 -20.70 6.18
N VAL A 134 -0.08 -19.85 7.20
CA VAL A 134 -0.17 -18.39 7.00
C VAL A 134 1.02 -17.85 6.20
N PRO A 135 2.30 -18.13 6.58
CA PRO A 135 3.44 -17.75 5.75
C PRO A 135 3.38 -18.36 4.34
N LEU A 136 2.99 -19.64 4.22
CA LEU A 136 2.88 -20.29 2.90
C LEU A 136 1.84 -19.60 2.01
N SER A 137 0.68 -19.22 2.56
CA SER A 137 -0.34 -18.48 1.82
C SER A 137 0.17 -17.11 1.36
N TYR A 138 0.97 -16.45 2.19
CA TYR A 138 1.59 -15.17 1.83
C TYR A 138 2.66 -15.34 0.74
N ILE A 139 3.48 -16.39 0.81
CA ILE A 139 4.45 -16.73 -0.25
C ILE A 139 3.72 -17.01 -1.56
N LEU A 140 2.61 -17.76 -1.56
CA LEU A 140 1.82 -18.00 -2.77
C LEU A 140 1.27 -16.71 -3.37
N ILE A 141 0.84 -15.78 -2.52
CA ILE A 141 0.44 -14.44 -2.97
C ILE A 141 1.65 -13.73 -3.59
N LEU A 142 2.81 -13.70 -2.95
CA LEU A 142 4.04 -13.10 -3.49
C LEU A 142 4.46 -13.70 -4.84
N LEU A 143 4.34 -15.01 -5.02
CA LEU A 143 4.62 -15.65 -6.31
C LEU A 143 3.69 -15.14 -7.41
N ALA A 144 2.43 -14.81 -7.08
CA ALA A 144 1.50 -14.19 -8.02
C ALA A 144 1.90 -12.76 -8.43
N TYR A 145 2.78 -12.09 -7.66
CA TYR A 145 3.35 -10.79 -8.03
C TYR A 145 4.51 -10.89 -9.03
N ILE A 146 5.14 -12.05 -9.22
CA ILE A 146 6.32 -12.20 -10.09
C ILE A 146 6.09 -11.70 -11.52
N PRO A 147 4.99 -12.05 -12.21
CA PRO A 147 4.74 -11.55 -13.56
C PRO A 147 4.66 -10.02 -13.60
N PHE A 148 4.12 -9.40 -12.55
CA PHE A 148 4.02 -7.96 -12.45
C PHE A 148 5.39 -7.31 -12.25
N ILE A 149 6.24 -7.88 -11.39
CA ILE A 149 7.62 -7.44 -11.18
C ILE A 149 8.40 -7.52 -12.50
N VAL A 150 8.25 -8.61 -13.27
CA VAL A 150 8.89 -8.75 -14.59
C VAL A 150 8.44 -7.66 -15.55
N VAL A 151 7.14 -7.37 -15.64
CA VAL A 151 6.63 -6.27 -16.46
C VAL A 151 7.19 -4.91 -16.01
N LEU A 152 7.34 -4.70 -14.70
CA LEU A 152 7.88 -3.48 -14.12
C LEU A 152 9.36 -3.28 -14.43
N VAL A 153 10.15 -4.36 -14.34
CA VAL A 153 11.56 -4.37 -14.72
C VAL A 153 11.70 -4.11 -16.22
N LEU A 154 10.89 -4.76 -17.06
CA LEU A 154 10.88 -4.51 -18.51
C LEU A 154 10.51 -3.05 -18.82
N LEU A 155 9.51 -2.49 -18.15
CA LEU A 155 9.14 -1.08 -18.31
C LEU A 155 10.28 -0.15 -17.85
N ALA A 156 10.92 -0.44 -16.72
CA ALA A 156 12.06 0.33 -16.23
C ALA A 156 13.24 0.27 -17.20
N VAL A 157 13.56 -0.89 -17.76
CA VAL A 157 14.58 -1.05 -18.81
C VAL A 157 14.20 -0.27 -20.07
N CYS A 158 12.93 -0.33 -20.51
CA CYS A 158 12.46 0.47 -21.65
C CYS A 158 12.59 1.97 -21.37
N ILE A 159 12.24 2.44 -20.17
CA ILE A 159 12.41 3.84 -19.78
C ILE A 159 13.89 4.22 -19.75
N LEU A 160 14.75 3.40 -19.14
CA LEU A 160 16.20 3.63 -19.09
C LEU A 160 16.84 3.63 -20.48
N PHE A 161 16.38 2.77 -21.39
CA PHE A 161 16.81 2.76 -22.79
C PHE A 161 16.35 4.03 -23.52
N LEU A 162 15.08 4.40 -23.36
CA LEU A 162 14.51 5.64 -23.88
C LEU A 162 15.17 6.89 -23.28
N TYR A 163 15.73 6.81 -22.06
CA TYR A 163 16.51 7.87 -21.38
C TYR A 163 18.00 7.86 -21.77
N GLY A 164 18.59 6.69 -21.99
CA GLY A 164 19.99 6.53 -22.43
C GLY A 164 20.21 7.07 -23.84
N ILE A 165 19.21 6.93 -24.72
CA ILE A 165 19.19 7.59 -26.04
C ILE A 165 19.11 9.13 -25.92
N ARG A 166 18.73 9.69 -24.76
CA ARG A 166 18.44 11.14 -24.57
C ARG A 166 19.66 12.02 -24.35
N ILE A 167 20.80 11.46 -23.93
CA ILE A 167 21.93 12.29 -23.51
C ILE A 167 22.58 13.02 -24.71
N GLU A 168 22.37 12.55 -25.95
CA GLU A 168 22.94 13.18 -27.16
C GLU A 168 21.99 14.12 -27.95
N TYR A 169 20.66 14.12 -27.74
CA TYR A 169 19.71 14.73 -28.69
C TYR A 169 18.70 15.75 -28.11
N PHE A 170 18.82 16.16 -26.84
CA PHE A 170 17.81 16.98 -26.14
C PHE A 170 17.89 18.51 -26.38
N THR A 171 17.99 18.95 -27.63
CA THR A 171 17.83 20.37 -28.00
C THR A 171 16.44 20.70 -28.55
N SER A 172 15.56 19.71 -28.72
CA SER A 172 14.24 19.87 -29.34
C SER A 172 13.09 19.92 -28.32
N PRO A 173 12.25 20.98 -28.32
CA PRO A 173 11.04 21.05 -27.50
C PRO A 173 10.03 19.91 -27.74
N ALA A 174 9.99 19.35 -28.95
CA ALA A 174 9.11 18.22 -29.28
C ALA A 174 9.52 16.92 -28.56
N LEU A 175 10.83 16.73 -28.36
CA LEU A 175 11.38 15.59 -27.61
C LEU A 175 11.07 15.69 -26.11
N LEU A 176 11.03 16.92 -25.54
CA LEU A 176 10.60 17.15 -24.16
C LEU A 176 9.10 16.84 -23.97
N VAL A 177 8.24 17.24 -24.89
CA VAL A 177 6.80 16.93 -24.84
C VAL A 177 6.55 15.43 -24.93
N TYR A 178 7.23 14.73 -25.85
CA TYR A 178 7.16 13.27 -25.96
C TYR A 178 7.66 12.57 -24.69
N ALA A 179 8.77 13.05 -24.12
CA ALA A 179 9.32 12.58 -22.87
C ALA A 179 8.31 12.66 -21.72
N VAL A 180 7.74 13.84 -21.50
CA VAL A 180 6.74 14.06 -20.45
C VAL A 180 5.53 13.15 -20.69
N PHE A 181 4.99 13.10 -21.91
CA PHE A 181 3.82 12.27 -22.23
C PHE A 181 4.07 10.78 -21.99
N SER A 182 5.21 10.25 -22.44
CA SER A 182 5.58 8.83 -22.24
C SER A 182 5.69 8.45 -20.76
N THR A 183 6.26 9.33 -19.92
CA THR A 183 6.35 9.11 -18.48
C THR A 183 4.98 9.14 -17.81
N HIS A 184 4.10 10.06 -18.19
CA HIS A 184 2.73 10.11 -17.65
C HIS A 184 1.92 8.87 -18.04
N LEU A 185 2.03 8.43 -19.30
CA LEU A 185 1.37 7.22 -19.76
C LEU A 185 1.86 5.98 -19.00
N ALA A 186 3.17 5.88 -18.77
CA ALA A 186 3.77 4.80 -17.97
C ALA A 186 3.25 4.80 -16.52
N LEU A 187 3.11 5.98 -15.89
CA LEU A 187 2.54 6.12 -14.54
C LEU A 187 1.07 5.68 -14.47
N VAL A 188 0.28 5.99 -15.49
CA VAL A 188 -1.13 5.55 -15.57
C VAL A 188 -1.21 4.03 -15.69
N ILE A 189 -0.42 3.43 -16.59
CA ILE A 189 -0.36 1.97 -16.77
C ILE A 189 0.10 1.28 -15.47
N TYR A 190 1.14 1.80 -14.82
CA TYR A 190 1.62 1.30 -13.54
C TYR A 190 0.53 1.37 -12.46
N SER A 191 -0.15 2.51 -12.34
CA SER A 191 -1.20 2.72 -11.34
C SER A 191 -2.38 1.76 -11.55
N PHE A 192 -2.78 1.55 -12.80
CA PHE A 192 -3.80 0.58 -13.16
C PHE A 192 -3.37 -0.85 -12.80
N GLY A 193 -2.15 -1.22 -13.17
CA GLY A 193 -1.58 -2.52 -12.82
C GLY A 193 -1.51 -2.76 -11.31
N ALA A 194 -1.04 -1.77 -10.55
CA ALA A 194 -0.98 -1.83 -9.09
C ALA A 194 -2.37 -1.99 -8.46
N ALA A 195 -3.39 -1.29 -8.98
CA ALA A 195 -4.77 -1.42 -8.52
C ALA A 195 -5.35 -2.83 -8.79
N VAL A 196 -5.10 -3.39 -9.96
CA VAL A 196 -5.50 -4.77 -10.32
C VAL A 196 -4.85 -5.77 -9.36
N VAL A 197 -3.53 -5.71 -9.21
CA VAL A 197 -2.76 -6.60 -8.35
C VAL A 197 -3.20 -6.50 -6.89
N LYS A 198 -3.43 -5.28 -6.39
CA LYS A 198 -3.94 -5.06 -5.04
C LYS A 198 -5.30 -5.74 -4.85
N THR A 199 -6.20 -5.60 -5.81
CA THR A 199 -7.53 -6.22 -5.76
C THR A 199 -7.45 -7.75 -5.74
N PHE A 200 -6.59 -8.34 -6.58
CA PHE A 200 -6.34 -9.78 -6.56
C PHE A 200 -5.77 -10.26 -5.23
N THR A 201 -4.85 -9.50 -4.65
CA THR A 201 -4.21 -9.82 -3.36
C THR A 201 -5.22 -9.78 -2.22
N LEU A 202 -6.05 -8.74 -2.15
CA LEU A 202 -7.13 -8.65 -1.16
C LEU A 202 -8.13 -9.79 -1.31
N LYS A 203 -8.45 -10.19 -2.55
CA LYS A 203 -9.31 -11.34 -2.82
C LYS A 203 -8.66 -12.64 -2.35
N ALA A 204 -7.40 -12.89 -2.69
CA ALA A 204 -6.67 -14.09 -2.26
C ALA A 204 -6.57 -14.18 -0.73
N LEU A 205 -6.20 -13.08 -0.06
CA LEU A 205 -6.21 -12.99 1.41
C LEU A 205 -7.58 -13.27 2.00
N THR A 206 -8.65 -12.78 1.36
CA THR A 206 -10.02 -13.04 1.79
C THR A 206 -10.38 -14.52 1.69
N GLU A 207 -10.01 -15.20 0.61
CA GLU A 207 -10.23 -16.64 0.46
C GLU A 207 -9.42 -17.45 1.48
N PHE A 208 -8.14 -17.15 1.66
CA PHE A 208 -7.31 -17.80 2.68
C PHE A 208 -7.86 -17.58 4.09
N TYR A 209 -8.30 -16.36 4.41
CA TYR A 209 -8.97 -16.04 5.67
C TYR A 209 -10.20 -16.94 5.89
N LEU A 210 -11.07 -17.07 4.88
CA LEU A 210 -12.26 -17.91 4.97
C LEU A 210 -11.91 -19.39 5.17
N VAL A 211 -10.89 -19.90 4.48
CA VAL A 211 -10.41 -21.28 4.63
C VAL A 211 -9.87 -21.53 6.03
N PHE A 212 -8.97 -20.67 6.53
CA PHE A 212 -8.38 -20.82 7.88
C PHE A 212 -9.42 -20.67 8.98
N ARG A 213 -10.42 -19.82 8.79
CA ARG A 213 -11.53 -19.70 9.73
C ARG A 213 -12.43 -20.95 9.74
N ARG A 214 -12.67 -21.57 8.57
CA ARG A 214 -13.55 -22.75 8.42
C ARG A 214 -12.89 -24.06 8.85
N LYS A 215 -11.56 -24.18 8.78
CA LYS A 215 -10.77 -25.35 9.26
C LYS A 215 -10.92 -25.66 10.77
N LYS A 216 -11.82 -24.96 11.45
CA LYS A 216 -12.27 -25.17 12.83
C LYS A 216 -13.48 -26.13 12.93
N ARG A 217 -13.95 -26.71 11.83
CA ARG A 217 -14.94 -27.81 11.83
C ARG A 217 -14.26 -29.12 11.48
#